data_AF-A0A327ZB69-F1
#
_entry.id   AF-A0A327ZB69-F1
#
_cell.length_a   1.000
_cell.length_b   1.000
_cell.length_c   1.000
_cell.angle_alpha   90.00
_cell.angle_beta   90.00
_cell.angle_gamma   90.00
#
_symmetry.space_group_name_H-M   'P 1'
#
loop_
_entity.id
_entity.type
_entity.pdbx_description
1 polymer ?
#
loop_
_entity_poly.entity_id
_entity_poly.type
_entity_poly.pdbx_seq_one_letter_code
_entity_poly.pdbx_strand_id
1 'polypeptide(L)'
;MTTLRRLRLALILAMFSLVPLAGTIIGGVAFWQRESLAFNLITIFLVLMFAFCFGISLSIGLDSGLADIPWAKIGVFFTLLLLSGGVAWVRDMT
;
A
#
# COMPACT_ATOMS: atom_id res chain seq x y z
N MET A 1 -4.91 1.09 24.46
CA MET A 1 -3.98 0.12 23.81
C MET A 1 -2.55 0.41 24.28
N THR A 2 -1.68 -0.58 24.53
CA THR A 2 -0.26 -0.29 24.82
C THR A 2 0.48 0.08 23.53
N THR A 3 1.43 1.00 23.60
CA THR A 3 2.26 1.46 22.45
C THR A 3 2.84 0.28 21.66
N LEU A 4 3.24 -0.79 22.36
CA LEU A 4 3.78 -2.01 21.76
C LEU A 4 2.77 -2.77 20.89
N ARG A 5 1.49 -2.87 21.30
CA ARG A 5 0.45 -3.52 20.50
C ARG A 5 0.15 -2.72 19.23
N ARG A 6 0.20 -1.40 19.31
CA ARG A 6 -0.02 -0.51 18.16
C ARG A 6 1.14 -0.58 17.17
N LEU A 7 2.38 -0.63 17.67
CA LEU A 7 3.56 -0.81 16.84
C LEU A 7 3.56 -2.16 16.11
N ARG A 8 3.15 -3.24 16.79
CA ARG A 8 2.98 -4.57 16.17
C ARG A 8 1.95 -4.54 15.05
N LEU A 9 0.80 -3.90 15.28
CA LEU A 9 -0.25 -3.79 14.28
C LEU A 9 0.23 -2.97 13.07
N ALA A 10 0.84 -1.81 13.31
CA ALA A 10 1.46 -0.98 12.29
C ALA A 10 2.50 -1.75 11.47
N LEU A 11 3.36 -2.53 12.12
CA LEU A 11 4.39 -3.33 11.47
C LEU A 11 3.80 -4.42 10.57
N ILE A 12 2.75 -5.11 11.01
CA ILE A 12 2.06 -6.10 10.18
C ILE A 12 1.45 -5.43 8.94
N LEU A 13 0.71 -4.34 9.12
CA LEU A 13 0.13 -3.60 7.98
C LEU A 13 1.22 -3.07 7.05
N ALA A 14 2.32 -2.57 7.61
CA ALA A 14 3.47 -2.09 6.84
C ALA A 14 4.03 -3.20 5.96
N MET A 15 4.26 -4.41 6.50
CA MET A 15 4.73 -5.55 5.71
C MET A 15 3.77 -5.91 4.58
N PHE A 16 2.46 -5.91 4.82
CA PHE A 16 1.44 -6.19 3.79
C PHE A 16 1.41 -5.16 2.67
N SER A 17 1.79 -3.91 2.93
CA SER A 17 1.93 -2.88 1.89
C SER A 17 3.32 -2.83 1.25
N LEU A 18 4.37 -3.20 1.99
CA LEU A 18 5.74 -3.10 1.54
C LEU A 18 6.08 -4.16 0.49
N VAL A 19 5.60 -5.40 0.67
CA VAL A 19 5.81 -6.49 -0.29
C VAL A 19 5.27 -6.13 -1.69
N PRO A 20 4.00 -5.75 -1.86
CA PRO A 20 3.49 -5.35 -3.17
C PRO A 20 4.11 -4.04 -3.67
N LEU A 21 4.45 -3.08 -2.79
CA LEU A 21 5.19 -1.87 -3.19
C LEU A 21 6.53 -2.22 -3.83
N ALA A 22 7.33 -3.04 -3.16
CA ALA A 22 8.63 -3.48 -3.64
C ALA A 22 8.50 -4.26 -4.95
N GLY A 23 7.55 -5.19 -5.03
CA GLY A 23 7.27 -5.95 -6.25
C GLY A 23 6.87 -5.04 -7.42
N THR A 24 6.04 -4.04 -7.18
CA THR A 24 5.58 -3.09 -8.21
C THR A 24 6.72 -2.19 -8.68
N ILE A 25 7.58 -1.71 -7.78
CA ILE A 25 8.75 -0.89 -8.13
C ILE A 25 9.76 -1.72 -8.93
N ILE A 26 10.12 -2.91 -8.44
CA ILE A 26 11.10 -3.78 -9.10
C ILE A 26 10.58 -4.20 -10.48
N GLY A 27 9.32 -4.64 -10.57
CA GLY A 27 8.70 -5.00 -11.84
C GLY A 27 8.61 -3.81 -12.79
N GLY A 28 8.22 -2.64 -12.28
CA GLY A 28 8.19 -1.40 -13.05
C GLY A 28 9.56 -1.06 -13.64
N VAL A 29 10.62 -1.07 -12.85
CA VAL A 29 11.99 -0.77 -13.32
C VAL A 29 12.50 -1.83 -14.30
N ALA A 30 12.25 -3.11 -14.03
CA ALA A 30 12.76 -4.21 -14.86
C ALA A 30 12.13 -4.27 -16.26
N PHE A 31 10.85 -3.89 -16.38
CA PHE A 31 10.09 -4.02 -17.62
C PHE A 31 9.68 -2.67 -18.24
N TRP A 32 10.11 -1.53 -17.67
CA TRP A 32 9.66 -0.18 -18.05
C TRP A 32 9.70 0.11 -19.55
N GLN A 33 10.77 -0.30 -20.24
CA GLN A 33 10.96 -0.01 -21.66
C GLN A 33 10.28 -1.02 -22.59
N ARG A 34 9.80 -2.15 -22.06
CA ARG A 34 9.15 -3.20 -22.86
C ARG A 34 7.64 -3.01 -22.94
N GLU A 35 7.09 -2.24 -22.02
CA GLU A 35 5.65 -2.10 -21.83
C GLU A 35 5.09 -0.81 -22.45
N SER A 36 3.78 -0.82 -22.69
CA SER A 36 3.08 0.34 -23.25
C SER A 36 3.02 1.52 -22.27
N LEU A 37 2.80 2.73 -22.80
CA LEU A 37 2.62 3.93 -21.97
C LEU A 37 1.47 3.77 -20.96
N ALA A 38 0.38 3.11 -21.36
CA ALA A 38 -0.74 2.82 -20.47
C ALA A 38 -0.33 1.92 -19.28
N PHE A 39 0.44 0.86 -19.54
CA PHE A 39 0.95 -0.02 -18.50
C PHE A 39 1.87 0.71 -17.51
N ASN A 40 2.73 1.58 -18.02
CA ASN A 40 3.64 2.40 -17.21
C ASN A 40 2.89 3.40 -16.32
N LEU A 41 1.84 4.05 -16.83
CA LEU A 41 0.99 4.93 -16.04
C LEU A 41 0.25 4.18 -14.92
N ILE A 42 -0.32 3.00 -15.21
CA ILE A 42 -0.98 2.18 -14.19
C ILE A 42 0.03 1.72 -13.13
N THR A 43 1.24 1.38 -13.54
CA THR A 43 2.31 0.98 -12.62
C THR A 43 2.70 2.12 -11.68
N ILE A 44 2.86 3.36 -12.18
CA ILE A 44 3.09 4.55 -11.32
C ILE A 44 1.93 4.73 -10.34
N PHE A 45 0.69 4.62 -10.81
CA PHE A 45 -0.49 4.75 -9.98
C PHE A 45 -0.51 3.72 -8.84
N LEU A 46 -0.20 2.45 -9.14
CA LEU A 46 -0.08 1.39 -8.14
C LEU A 46 1.04 1.66 -7.13
N VAL A 47 2.21 2.15 -7.57
CA VAL A 47 3.30 2.54 -6.67
C VAL A 47 2.84 3.62 -5.69
N LEU A 48 2.14 4.65 -6.16
CA LEU A 48 1.61 5.71 -5.29
C LEU A 48 0.60 5.16 -4.28
N MET A 49 -0.33 4.30 -4.72
CA MET A 49 -1.30 3.67 -3.83
C MET A 49 -0.64 2.87 -2.71
N PHE A 50 0.33 2.02 -3.05
CA PHE A 50 1.04 1.22 -2.04
C PHE A 50 1.91 2.10 -1.13
N ALA A 51 2.51 3.17 -1.65
CA ALA A 51 3.23 4.15 -0.83
C ALA A 51 2.30 4.85 0.16
N PHE A 52 1.06 5.19 -0.24
CA PHE A 52 0.03 5.71 0.65
C PHE A 52 -0.37 4.70 1.73
N CYS A 53 -0.59 3.42 1.37
CA CYS A 53 -0.87 2.35 2.34
C CYS A 53 0.26 2.23 3.38
N PHE A 54 1.51 2.28 2.92
CA PHE A 54 2.68 2.24 3.80
C PHE A 54 2.74 3.47 4.71
N GLY A 55 2.51 4.67 4.17
CA GLY A 55 2.44 5.90 4.96
C GLY A 55 1.34 5.87 6.03
N ILE A 56 0.16 5.34 5.71
CA ILE A 56 -0.94 5.15 6.67
C ILE A 56 -0.54 4.16 7.77
N SER A 57 0.14 3.06 7.41
CA SER A 57 0.62 2.08 8.38
C SER A 57 1.64 2.69 9.36
N LEU A 58 2.58 3.51 8.86
CA LEU A 58 3.52 4.26 9.69
C LEU A 58 2.81 5.30 10.57
N SER A 59 1.80 5.99 10.03
CA SER A 59 0.97 6.92 10.80
C SER A 59 0.25 6.22 11.95
N ILE A 60 -0.22 4.98 11.79
CA ILE A 60 -0.78 4.18 12.88
C ILE A 60 0.28 3.89 13.96
N GLY A 61 1.52 3.60 13.56
CA GLY A 61 2.63 3.37 14.49
C GLY A 61 2.98 4.62 15.31
N LEU A 62 3.01 5.79 14.69
CA LEU A 62 3.52 7.04 15.28
C LEU A 62 2.47 7.88 16.02
N ASP A 63 1.18 7.74 15.70
CA ASP A 63 0.12 8.62 16.22
C ASP A 63 -0.28 8.36 17.69
N SER A 64 0.47 8.89 18.66
CA SER A 64 0.25 8.67 20.11
C SER A 64 -1.07 9.21 20.67
N GLY A 65 -1.85 9.98 19.89
CA GLY A 65 -2.90 10.85 20.43
C GLY A 65 -4.35 10.44 20.20
N LEU A 66 -4.68 9.50 19.32
CA LEU A 66 -6.08 9.26 18.91
C LEU A 66 -6.53 7.80 19.01
N ALA A 67 -7.53 7.59 19.90
CA ALA A 67 -8.39 6.41 20.06
C ALA A 67 -7.71 5.05 20.39
N ASP A 68 -8.45 4.21 21.12
CA ASP A 68 -8.00 2.88 21.54
C ASP A 68 -7.70 1.93 20.36
N ILE A 69 -8.34 2.12 19.19
CA ILE A 69 -8.08 1.38 17.96
C ILE A 69 -8.32 2.31 16.74
N PRO A 70 -7.35 2.49 15.82
CA PRO A 70 -7.46 3.42 14.68
C PRO A 70 -8.25 2.81 13.51
N TRP A 71 -9.51 2.43 13.76
CA TRP A 71 -10.38 1.75 12.80
C TRP A 71 -10.53 2.48 11.46
N ALA A 72 -10.62 3.82 11.49
CA ALA A 72 -10.72 4.62 10.27
C ALA A 72 -9.49 4.46 9.36
N LYS A 73 -8.28 4.47 9.93
CA LYS A 73 -7.02 4.31 9.18
C LYS A 73 -6.90 2.89 8.62
N ILE A 74 -7.30 1.89 9.41
CA ILE A 74 -7.33 0.48 8.97
C ILE A 74 -8.33 0.30 7.82
N GLY A 75 -9.52 0.91 7.90
CA GLY A 75 -10.52 0.88 6.83
C GLY A 75 -10.01 1.50 5.53
N VAL A 76 -9.35 2.67 5.61
CA VAL A 76 -8.73 3.30 4.44
C VAL A 76 -7.63 2.41 3.84
N PHE A 77 -6.79 1.82 4.68
CA PHE A 77 -5.75 0.88 4.25
C PHE A 77 -6.34 -0.30 3.47
N PHE A 78 -7.36 -0.98 4.00
CA PHE A 78 -8.00 -2.11 3.31
C PHE A 78 -8.69 -1.69 2.01
N THR A 79 -9.32 -0.52 1.99
CA THR A 79 -9.98 -0.01 0.78
C THR A 79 -8.96 0.26 -0.32
N LEU A 80 -7.84 0.91 0.01
CA LEU A 80 -6.76 1.14 -0.93
C LEU A 80 -6.11 -0.17 -1.39
N LEU A 81 -5.93 -1.13 -0.48
CA LEU A 81 -5.37 -2.44 -0.83
C LEU A 81 -6.28 -3.20 -1.81
N LEU A 82 -7.59 -3.25 -1.54
CA LEU A 82 -8.56 -3.85 -2.47
C LEU A 82 -8.60 -3.14 -3.82
N LEU A 83 -8.58 -1.81 -3.81
CA LEU A 83 -8.63 -1.01 -5.03
C LEU A 83 -7.35 -1.20 -5.85
N SER A 84 -6.18 -1.33 -5.21
CA SER A 84 -4.93 -1.67 -5.90
C SER A 84 -4.97 -3.05 -6.54
N GLY A 85 -5.60 -4.03 -5.88
CA GLY A 85 -5.85 -5.36 -6.44
C GLY A 85 -6.78 -5.30 -7.66
N GLY A 86 -7.85 -4.51 -7.59
CA GLY A 86 -8.77 -4.30 -8.71
C GLY A 86 -8.08 -3.62 -9.91
N VAL A 87 -7.24 -2.61 -9.66
CA VAL A 87 -6.48 -1.93 -10.72
C VAL A 87 -5.45 -2.86 -11.36
N ALA A 88 -4.73 -3.65 -10.54
CA ALA A 88 -3.79 -4.64 -11.05
C ALA A 88 -4.48 -5.73 -11.89
N TRP A 89 -5.67 -6.16 -11.48
CA TRP A 89 -6.50 -7.10 -12.24
C TRP A 89 -6.91 -6.51 -13.59
N VAL A 90 -7.42 -5.27 -13.61
CA VAL A 90 -7.81 -4.60 -14.87
C VAL A 90 -6.62 -4.46 -15.81
N ARG A 91 -5.43 -4.15 -15.27
CA ARG A 91 -4.18 -4.08 -16.05
C ARG A 91 -3.81 -5.40 -16.70
N ASP A 92 -4.07 -6.54 -16.05
CA ASP A 92 -3.76 -7.87 -16.59
C ASP A 92 -4.74 -8.29 -17.71
N MET A 93 -5.93 -7.69 -17.73
CA MET A 93 -6.95 -7.94 -18.75
C MET A 93 -6.80 -7.10 -20.03
N THR A 94 -5.93 -6.09 -20.03
CA THR A 94 -5.67 -5.15 -21.15
C THR A 94 -4.37 -5.46 -21.85
#